data_AF-A0A0F8BYD5-F1
#
_entry.id   AF-A0A0F8BYD5-F1
#
_cell.length_a   1.000
_cell.length_b   1.000
_cell.length_c   1.000
_cell.angle_alpha   90.00
_cell.angle_beta   90.00
_cell.angle_gamma   90.00
#
_symmetry.space_group_name_H-M   'P 1'
#
loop_
_entity.id
_entity.type
_entity.pdbx_description
1 polymer ?
#
loop_
_entity_poly.entity_id
_entity_poly.type
_entity_poly.pdbx_seq_one_letter_code
_entity_poly.pdbx_strand_id
1 'polypeptide(L)'
;MSAPRPTVSSVLSLLDEYMGRLKDAMPYGNSSPDYTYNRVKQPLIALIDALADFTMQFLPPVESQVSASLQFLDGATKIIHSLPNWESPSYTHHKDTAYDEIAKAWALVFNEASSRGAGFQLSTGGWEQTINRHNSQSGGRLASAVTAMQGAANWSTPNNSVNDASCIRNQIMSGTYGLPSVRVGPW
;
A
#
# COMPACT_ATOMS: atom_id res chain seq x y z
N MET A 1 -25.70 -19.47 -8.82
CA MET A 1 -25.77 -18.75 -7.53
C MET A 1 -24.38 -18.22 -7.25
N SER A 2 -24.18 -16.91 -7.33
CA SER A 2 -22.89 -16.30 -7.02
C SER A 2 -22.74 -16.28 -5.50
N ALA A 3 -21.63 -16.79 -4.97
CA ALA A 3 -21.36 -16.73 -3.55
C ALA A 3 -21.30 -15.25 -3.09
N PRO A 4 -21.74 -14.92 -1.87
CA PRO A 4 -21.66 -13.55 -1.36
C PRO A 4 -20.20 -13.07 -1.42
N ARG A 5 -19.99 -11.80 -1.81
CA ARG A 5 -18.63 -11.23 -1.79
C ARG A 5 -18.11 -11.29 -0.36
N PRO A 6 -16.87 -11.77 -0.16
CA PRO A 6 -16.27 -11.80 1.17
C PRO A 6 -16.08 -10.36 1.66
N THR A 7 -16.49 -10.09 2.90
CA THR A 7 -16.27 -8.79 3.54
C THR A 7 -14.85 -8.70 4.08
N VAL A 8 -14.29 -7.49 4.18
CA VAL A 8 -12.95 -7.28 4.77
C VAL A 8 -12.87 -7.92 6.16
N SER A 9 -13.89 -7.70 7.02
CA SER A 9 -13.91 -8.27 8.37
C SER A 9 -13.89 -9.80 8.35
N SER A 10 -14.71 -10.45 7.51
CA SER A 10 -14.75 -11.92 7.44
C SER A 10 -13.43 -12.52 6.98
N VAL A 11 -12.75 -11.86 6.03
CA VAL A 11 -11.46 -12.35 5.53
C VAL A 11 -10.36 -12.17 6.56
N LEU A 12 -10.31 -11.02 7.24
CA LEU A 12 -9.33 -10.79 8.31
C LEU A 12 -9.53 -11.77 9.47
N SER A 13 -10.77 -12.05 9.86
CA SER A 13 -11.06 -13.08 10.87
C SER A 13 -10.57 -14.47 10.43
N LEU A 14 -10.77 -14.83 9.16
CA LEU A 14 -10.28 -16.10 8.63
C LEU A 14 -8.75 -16.16 8.65
N LEU A 15 -8.06 -15.09 8.24
CA LEU A 15 -6.59 -15.03 8.30
C LEU A 15 -6.07 -15.10 9.74
N ASP A 16 -6.77 -14.51 10.70
CA ASP A 16 -6.46 -14.67 12.13
C ASP A 16 -6.63 -16.13 12.60
N GLU A 17 -7.62 -16.87 12.08
CA GLU A 17 -7.74 -18.31 12.35
C GLU A 17 -6.55 -19.10 11.78
N TYR A 18 -6.08 -18.77 10.56
CA TYR A 18 -4.86 -19.38 10.01
C TYR A 18 -3.63 -19.06 10.86
N MET A 19 -3.51 -17.81 11.34
CA MET A 19 -2.47 -17.41 12.28
C MET A 19 -2.58 -18.17 13.62
N GLY A 20 -3.80 -18.42 14.11
CA GLY A 20 -4.05 -19.25 15.28
C GLY A 20 -3.51 -20.67 15.10
N ARG A 21 -3.85 -21.32 13.97
CA ARG A 21 -3.33 -22.66 13.64
C ARG A 21 -1.81 -22.70 13.51
N LEU A 22 -1.20 -21.63 12.98
CA LEU A 22 0.26 -21.49 12.94
C LEU A 22 0.87 -21.44 14.35
N LYS A 23 0.25 -20.66 15.26
CA LYS A 23 0.69 -20.56 16.65
C LYS A 23 0.50 -21.88 17.40
N ASP A 24 -0.61 -22.57 17.19
CA ASP A 24 -0.91 -23.87 17.82
C ASP A 24 0.04 -24.97 17.35
N ALA A 25 0.56 -24.85 16.13
CA ALA A 25 1.57 -25.78 15.59
C ALA A 25 2.98 -25.54 16.17
N MET A 26 3.22 -24.41 16.84
CA MET A 26 4.51 -24.17 17.50
C MET A 26 4.64 -25.08 18.73
N PRO A 27 5.71 -25.90 18.82
CA PRO A 27 5.92 -26.79 19.94
C PRO A 27 6.25 -25.99 21.21
N TYR A 28 5.75 -26.46 22.34
CA TYR A 28 6.09 -25.90 23.65
C TYR A 28 7.51 -26.35 24.07
N GLY A 29 8.35 -25.42 24.53
CA GLY A 29 9.67 -25.72 25.11
C GLY A 29 10.83 -25.74 24.11
N ASN A 30 11.98 -26.30 24.53
CA ASN A 30 13.23 -26.26 23.77
C ASN A 30 13.24 -27.35 22.68
N SER A 31 12.61 -27.06 21.55
CA SER A 31 12.57 -27.93 20.36
C SER A 31 13.68 -27.57 19.38
N SER A 32 14.20 -28.58 18.65
CA SER A 32 15.13 -28.32 17.54
C SER A 32 14.47 -27.38 16.50
N PRO A 33 15.21 -26.40 15.95
CA PRO A 33 14.72 -25.52 14.89
C PRO A 33 14.10 -26.27 13.70
N ASP A 34 14.69 -27.39 13.29
CA ASP A 34 14.22 -28.20 12.16
C ASP A 34 12.89 -28.90 12.46
N TYR A 35 12.73 -29.38 13.69
CA TYR A 35 11.49 -30.02 14.13
C TYR A 35 10.35 -29.00 14.23
N THR A 36 10.61 -27.85 14.84
CA THR A 36 9.67 -26.74 14.90
C THR A 36 9.23 -26.31 13.51
N TYR A 37 10.18 -26.17 12.59
CA TYR A 37 9.88 -25.80 11.21
C TYR A 37 8.97 -26.82 10.50
N ASN A 38 9.28 -28.12 10.60
CA ASN A 38 8.46 -29.14 9.94
C ASN A 38 7.00 -29.14 10.42
N ARG A 39 6.74 -28.76 11.68
CA ARG A 39 5.40 -28.61 12.24
C ARG A 39 4.67 -27.37 11.69
N VAL A 40 5.36 -26.24 11.66
CA VAL A 40 4.75 -24.96 11.29
C VAL A 40 4.71 -24.71 9.78
N LYS A 41 5.48 -25.46 9.00
CA LYS A 41 5.62 -25.25 7.55
C LYS A 41 4.27 -25.26 6.83
N GLN A 42 3.46 -26.28 7.09
CA GLN A 42 2.15 -26.42 6.45
C GLN A 42 1.19 -25.27 6.81
N PRO A 43 0.94 -24.94 8.09
CA PRO A 43 0.08 -23.80 8.41
C PRO A 43 0.67 -22.44 7.99
N LEU A 44 2.00 -22.30 7.93
CA LEU A 44 2.66 -21.10 7.43
C LEU A 44 2.40 -20.89 5.94
N ILE A 45 2.63 -21.93 5.12
CA ILE A 45 2.37 -21.87 3.68
C ILE A 45 0.89 -21.60 3.43
N ALA A 46 -0.01 -22.31 4.12
CA ALA A 46 -1.44 -22.10 3.97
C ALA A 46 -1.89 -20.66 4.32
N LEU A 47 -1.28 -20.04 5.34
CA LEU A 47 -1.53 -18.65 5.67
C LEU A 47 -1.02 -17.70 4.58
N ILE A 48 0.17 -17.93 4.04
CA ILE A 48 0.77 -17.07 3.01
C ILE A 48 0.00 -17.18 1.69
N ASP A 49 -0.37 -18.39 1.28
CA ASP A 49 -1.17 -18.63 0.08
C ASP A 49 -2.54 -17.95 0.21
N ALA A 50 -3.22 -18.13 1.35
CA ALA A 50 -4.48 -17.45 1.63
C ALA A 50 -4.32 -15.92 1.61
N LEU A 51 -3.24 -15.40 2.19
CA LEU A 51 -2.94 -13.96 2.20
C LEU A 51 -2.77 -13.43 0.77
N ALA A 52 -2.04 -14.15 -0.08
CA ALA A 52 -1.84 -13.79 -1.48
C ALA A 52 -3.16 -13.81 -2.26
N ASP A 53 -3.95 -14.88 -2.14
CA ASP A 53 -5.24 -15.03 -2.80
C ASP A 53 -6.23 -13.92 -2.42
N PHE A 54 -6.34 -13.61 -1.14
CA PHE A 54 -7.22 -12.54 -0.67
C PHE A 54 -6.69 -11.16 -1.06
N THR A 55 -5.37 -10.96 -1.06
CA THR A 55 -4.79 -9.70 -1.55
C THR A 55 -5.21 -9.43 -2.98
N MET A 56 -5.12 -10.42 -3.87
CA MET A 56 -5.56 -10.24 -5.26
C MET A 56 -7.06 -9.90 -5.39
N GLN A 57 -7.91 -10.39 -4.48
CA GLN A 57 -9.36 -10.07 -4.48
C GLN A 57 -9.65 -8.62 -4.07
N PHE A 58 -8.82 -8.05 -3.19
CA PHE A 58 -8.97 -6.67 -2.73
C PHE A 58 -8.14 -5.66 -3.55
N LEU A 59 -7.54 -6.10 -4.66
CA LEU A 59 -6.83 -5.22 -5.58
C LEU A 59 -7.70 -4.82 -6.79
N PRO A 60 -7.47 -3.62 -7.35
CA PRO A 60 -8.03 -3.25 -8.65
C PRO A 60 -7.58 -4.22 -9.75
N PRO A 61 -8.44 -4.60 -10.71
CA PRO A 61 -9.81 -4.09 -10.93
C PRO A 61 -10.91 -4.89 -10.19
N VAL A 62 -10.57 -5.89 -9.39
CA VAL A 62 -11.55 -6.77 -8.71
C VAL A 62 -12.32 -6.01 -7.64
N GLU A 63 -11.58 -5.31 -6.78
CA GLU A 63 -12.14 -4.35 -5.83
C GLU A 63 -11.99 -2.92 -6.39
N SER A 64 -13.11 -2.20 -6.41
CA SER A 64 -13.21 -0.83 -6.92
C SER A 64 -13.16 0.20 -5.80
N GLN A 65 -13.54 -0.20 -4.59
CA GLN A 65 -13.55 0.66 -3.42
C GLN A 65 -12.16 0.70 -2.78
N VAL A 66 -11.45 1.80 -3.04
CA VAL A 66 -10.12 2.08 -2.46
C VAL A 66 -10.12 1.92 -0.93
N SER A 67 -11.18 2.36 -0.24
CA SER A 67 -11.30 2.21 1.21
C SER A 67 -11.30 0.76 1.67
N ALA A 68 -11.99 -0.15 0.95
CA ALA A 68 -12.02 -1.57 1.29
C ALA A 68 -10.65 -2.21 1.06
N SER A 69 -9.98 -1.88 -0.05
CA SER A 69 -8.61 -2.31 -0.33
C SER A 69 -7.66 -1.90 0.78
N LEU A 70 -7.67 -0.61 1.19
CA LEU A 70 -6.76 -0.10 2.22
C LEU A 70 -7.03 -0.70 3.60
N GLN A 71 -8.30 -0.91 3.97
CA GLN A 71 -8.68 -1.59 5.21
C GLN A 71 -8.17 -3.03 5.25
N PHE A 72 -8.33 -3.76 4.14
CA PHE A 72 -7.78 -5.11 4.04
C PHE A 72 -6.25 -5.10 4.13
N LEU A 73 -5.57 -4.21 3.39
CA LEU A 73 -4.12 -4.14 3.38
C LEU A 73 -3.53 -3.78 4.76
N ASP A 74 -4.15 -2.88 5.53
CA ASP A 74 -3.76 -2.60 6.93
C ASP A 74 -3.87 -3.86 7.81
N GLY A 75 -4.98 -4.59 7.72
CA GLY A 75 -5.16 -5.85 8.45
C GLY A 75 -4.15 -6.93 8.03
N ALA A 76 -4.00 -7.16 6.72
CA ALA A 76 -3.03 -8.09 6.16
C ALA A 76 -1.59 -7.77 6.59
N THR A 77 -1.22 -6.49 6.60
CA THR A 77 0.13 -6.07 7.03
C THR A 77 0.34 -6.34 8.53
N LYS A 78 -0.67 -6.16 9.38
CA LYS A 78 -0.60 -6.53 10.81
C LYS A 78 -0.40 -8.03 11.02
N ILE A 79 -1.02 -8.86 10.18
CA ILE A 79 -0.83 -10.31 10.19
C ILE A 79 0.61 -10.66 9.81
N ILE A 80 1.17 -10.05 8.76
CA ILE A 80 2.57 -10.23 8.36
C ILE A 80 3.53 -9.81 9.48
N HIS A 81 3.27 -8.67 10.16
CA HIS A 81 4.07 -8.24 11.31
C HIS A 81 4.10 -9.29 12.42
N SER A 82 2.97 -9.98 12.62
CA SER A 82 2.79 -11.00 13.65
C SER A 82 3.40 -12.36 13.31
N LEU A 83 3.91 -12.54 12.07
CA LEU A 83 4.61 -13.78 11.71
C LEU A 83 5.89 -13.96 12.54
N PRO A 84 6.21 -15.19 12.96
CA PRO A 84 7.42 -15.47 13.72
C PRO A 84 8.68 -15.14 12.91
N ASN A 85 9.71 -14.69 13.60
CA ASN A 85 11.05 -14.56 13.02
C ASN A 85 11.76 -15.91 13.16
N TRP A 86 12.35 -16.40 12.07
CA TRP A 86 13.08 -17.66 12.04
C TRP A 86 14.59 -17.39 12.03
N GLU A 87 15.37 -18.23 12.72
CA GLU A 87 16.84 -18.12 12.70
C GLU A 87 17.42 -18.57 11.35
N SER A 88 16.77 -19.52 10.68
CA SER A 88 17.22 -20.02 9.38
C SER A 88 16.83 -19.07 8.24
N PRO A 89 17.79 -18.64 7.39
CA PRO A 89 17.53 -17.75 6.26
C PRO A 89 16.50 -18.30 5.27
N SER A 90 16.45 -19.62 5.10
CA SER A 90 15.50 -20.28 4.19
C SER A 90 14.03 -20.05 4.59
N TYR A 91 13.76 -19.80 5.87
CA TYR A 91 12.40 -19.64 6.40
C TYR A 91 12.01 -18.18 6.56
N THR A 92 12.98 -17.30 6.77
CA THR A 92 12.80 -15.84 6.74
C THR A 92 12.33 -15.36 5.37
N HIS A 93 12.71 -16.05 4.28
CA HIS A 93 12.28 -15.70 2.93
C HIS A 93 10.76 -15.59 2.78
N HIS A 94 9.98 -16.47 3.44
CA HIS A 94 8.53 -16.44 3.39
C HIS A 94 7.92 -15.12 3.89
N LYS A 95 8.44 -14.61 5.01
CA LYS A 95 8.01 -13.33 5.59
C LYS A 95 8.48 -12.17 4.71
N ASP A 96 9.69 -12.27 4.16
CA ASP A 96 10.25 -11.27 3.27
C ASP A 96 9.45 -11.14 1.97
N THR A 97 9.13 -12.27 1.32
CA THR A 97 8.25 -12.31 0.15
C THR A 97 6.88 -11.74 0.46
N ALA A 98 6.28 -12.07 1.61
CA ALA A 98 5.00 -11.51 2.01
C ALA A 98 5.05 -9.98 2.16
N TYR A 99 6.15 -9.43 2.70
CA TYR A 99 6.37 -7.99 2.74
C TYR A 99 6.53 -7.38 1.34
N ASP A 100 7.29 -8.02 0.44
CA ASP A 100 7.48 -7.51 -0.91
C ASP A 100 6.17 -7.47 -1.70
N GLU A 101 5.35 -8.53 -1.59
CA GLU A 101 4.05 -8.60 -2.25
C GLU A 101 3.06 -7.59 -1.66
N ILE A 102 2.97 -7.45 -0.34
CA ILE A 102 2.07 -6.46 0.27
C ILE A 102 2.53 -5.03 -0.05
N ALA A 103 3.84 -4.77 -0.13
CA ALA A 103 4.37 -3.46 -0.53
C ALA A 103 3.92 -3.08 -1.94
N LYS A 104 4.01 -4.02 -2.88
CA LYS A 104 3.52 -3.84 -4.26
C LYS A 104 2.02 -3.60 -4.29
N ALA A 105 1.25 -4.35 -3.52
CA ALA A 105 -0.20 -4.21 -3.41
C ALA A 105 -0.60 -2.81 -2.91
N TRP A 106 0.05 -2.32 -1.84
CA TRP A 106 -0.14 -0.95 -1.34
C TRP A 106 0.18 0.09 -2.42
N ALA A 107 1.34 -0.01 -3.08
CA ALA A 107 1.73 0.93 -4.13
C ALA A 107 0.72 0.94 -5.29
N LEU A 108 0.22 -0.22 -5.70
CA LEU A 108 -0.81 -0.36 -6.73
C LEU A 108 -2.10 0.38 -6.35
N VAL A 109 -2.60 0.17 -5.14
CA VAL A 109 -3.83 0.82 -4.66
C VAL A 109 -3.65 2.34 -4.58
N PHE A 110 -2.52 2.84 -4.11
CA PHE A 110 -2.26 4.28 -4.06
C PHE A 110 -2.17 4.91 -5.46
N ASN A 111 -1.46 4.27 -6.39
CA ASN A 111 -1.36 4.75 -7.77
C ASN A 111 -2.73 4.77 -8.46
N GLU A 112 -3.55 3.73 -8.24
CA GLU A 112 -4.90 3.67 -8.81
C GLU A 112 -5.85 4.71 -8.19
N ALA A 113 -5.76 4.92 -6.89
CA ALA A 113 -6.54 5.97 -6.23
C ALA A 113 -6.12 7.37 -6.73
N SER A 114 -4.82 7.59 -6.97
CA SER A 114 -4.33 8.82 -7.58
C SER A 114 -4.83 9.00 -9.02
N SER A 115 -4.78 7.94 -9.84
CA SER A 115 -5.20 8.00 -11.25
C SER A 115 -6.69 8.32 -11.41
N ARG A 116 -7.51 7.89 -10.43
CA ARG A 116 -8.97 8.14 -10.39
C ARG A 116 -9.36 9.47 -9.75
N GLY A 117 -8.41 10.32 -9.35
CA GLY A 117 -8.70 11.53 -8.58
C GLY A 117 -9.35 11.25 -7.23
N ALA A 118 -9.05 10.09 -6.64
CA ALA A 118 -9.53 9.69 -5.32
C ALA A 118 -8.55 10.01 -4.20
N GLY A 119 -7.39 10.61 -4.47
CA GLY A 119 -6.38 10.80 -3.43
C GLY A 119 -6.77 11.83 -2.34
N PHE A 120 -7.89 12.55 -2.46
CA PHE A 120 -8.45 13.33 -1.35
C PHE A 120 -8.86 12.37 -0.22
N GLN A 121 -9.47 11.23 -0.58
CA GLN A 121 -9.80 10.16 0.35
C GLN A 121 -8.55 9.54 0.99
N LEU A 122 -7.44 9.49 0.24
CA LEU A 122 -6.14 9.05 0.77
C LEU A 122 -5.61 10.03 1.84
N SER A 123 -5.62 11.34 1.54
CA SER A 123 -5.11 12.38 2.44
C SER A 123 -5.96 12.53 3.70
N THR A 124 -7.30 12.47 3.60
CA THR A 124 -8.18 12.61 4.78
C THR A 124 -8.32 11.32 5.58
N GLY A 125 -8.01 10.17 4.99
CA GLY A 125 -8.22 8.85 5.61
C GLY A 125 -7.17 8.42 6.63
N GLY A 126 -6.14 9.25 6.90
CA GLY A 126 -5.04 8.89 7.81
C GLY A 126 -4.11 7.79 7.29
N TRP A 127 -4.25 7.41 6.01
CA TRP A 127 -3.49 6.31 5.41
C TRP A 127 -1.99 6.61 5.32
N GLU A 128 -1.61 7.88 5.26
CA GLU A 128 -0.21 8.30 5.30
C GLU A 128 0.45 7.92 6.63
N GLN A 129 -0.20 8.22 7.75
CA GLN A 129 0.32 7.83 9.06
C GLN A 129 0.36 6.30 9.22
N THR A 130 -0.68 5.61 8.72
CA THR A 130 -0.77 4.14 8.76
C THR A 130 0.38 3.48 8.00
N ILE A 131 0.63 3.88 6.74
CA ILE A 131 1.71 3.26 5.95
C ILE A 131 3.10 3.59 6.51
N ASN A 132 3.31 4.81 7.01
CA ASN A 132 4.57 5.17 7.67
C ASN A 132 4.82 4.33 8.93
N ARG A 133 3.78 4.10 9.74
CA ARG A 133 3.86 3.20 10.90
C ARG A 133 4.23 1.78 10.46
N HIS A 134 3.55 1.23 9.46
CA HIS A 134 3.89 -0.11 8.96
C HIS A 134 5.31 -0.20 8.43
N ASN A 135 5.77 0.81 7.68
CA ASN A 135 7.13 0.85 7.16
C ASN A 135 8.20 0.87 8.26
N SER A 136 7.95 1.62 9.34
CA SER A 136 8.84 1.63 10.50
C SER A 136 8.89 0.26 11.18
N GLN A 137 7.75 -0.41 11.34
CA GLN A 137 7.66 -1.74 11.95
C GLN A 137 8.29 -2.82 11.07
N SER A 138 8.22 -2.68 9.75
CA SER A 138 8.83 -3.62 8.80
C SER A 138 10.30 -3.35 8.52
N GLY A 139 10.94 -2.38 9.19
CA GLY A 139 12.35 -2.04 8.97
C GLY A 139 12.64 -1.46 7.58
N GLY A 140 11.70 -0.71 7.01
CA GLY A 140 11.89 -0.05 5.70
C GLY A 140 11.40 -0.85 4.49
N ARG A 141 10.89 -2.07 4.67
CA ARG A 141 10.41 -2.92 3.55
C ARG A 141 9.20 -2.37 2.80
N LEU A 142 8.46 -1.43 3.37
CA LEU A 142 7.31 -0.78 2.74
C LEU A 142 7.66 0.59 2.15
N ALA A 143 8.95 0.90 1.97
CA ALA A 143 9.39 2.19 1.44
C ALA A 143 8.80 2.50 0.07
N SER A 144 8.65 1.50 -0.81
CA SER A 144 8.01 1.67 -2.12
C SER A 144 6.56 2.13 -2.02
N ALA A 145 5.80 1.57 -1.07
CA ALA A 145 4.43 1.97 -0.79
C ALA A 145 4.35 3.39 -0.19
N VAL A 146 5.28 3.75 0.69
CA VAL A 146 5.38 5.12 1.24
C VAL A 146 5.64 6.13 0.12
N THR A 147 6.58 5.84 -0.78
CA THR A 147 6.86 6.71 -1.95
C THR A 147 5.65 6.84 -2.85
N ALA A 148 4.93 5.75 -3.12
CA ALA A 148 3.69 5.78 -3.91
C ALA A 148 2.60 6.63 -3.24
N MET A 149 2.44 6.54 -1.92
CA MET A 149 1.51 7.37 -1.16
C MET A 149 1.86 8.86 -1.24
N GLN A 150 3.13 9.23 -1.12
CA GLN A 150 3.58 10.62 -1.26
C GLN A 150 3.31 11.16 -2.67
N GLY A 151 3.60 10.34 -3.69
CA GLY A 151 3.28 10.66 -5.08
C GLY A 151 1.77 10.85 -5.29
N ALA A 152 0.96 9.97 -4.70
CA ALA A 152 -0.49 10.07 -4.73
C ALA A 152 -0.97 11.33 -4.00
N ALA A 153 -0.47 11.66 -2.81
CA ALA A 153 -0.90 12.82 -2.02
C ALA A 153 -0.65 14.17 -2.73
N ASN A 154 0.37 14.27 -3.58
CA ASN A 154 0.66 15.49 -4.35
C ASN A 154 -0.45 15.88 -5.35
N TRP A 155 -1.36 14.97 -5.70
CA TRP A 155 -2.56 15.31 -6.47
C TRP A 155 -3.57 16.15 -5.65
N SER A 156 -3.55 16.01 -4.31
CA SER A 156 -4.56 16.57 -3.39
C SER A 156 -4.26 18.01 -2.99
N THR A 157 -2.99 18.42 -3.11
CA THR A 157 -2.68 19.83 -3.33
C THR A 157 -3.21 20.18 -4.71
N PRO A 158 -4.17 21.12 -4.84
CA PRO A 158 -4.45 21.68 -6.14
C PRO A 158 -3.13 22.26 -6.61
N ASN A 159 -2.49 21.58 -7.56
CA ASN A 159 -1.34 22.12 -8.21
C ASN A 159 -1.82 23.48 -8.71
N ASN A 160 -1.19 24.53 -8.22
CA ASN A 160 -1.48 25.89 -8.61
C ASN A 160 -0.93 26.14 -10.03
N SER A 161 -1.15 25.17 -10.94
CA SER A 161 -1.05 25.26 -12.38
C SER A 161 -2.29 25.92 -13.00
N VAL A 162 -3.22 26.40 -12.15
CA VAL A 162 -4.18 27.47 -12.51
C VAL A 162 -3.48 28.84 -12.62
N ASN A 163 -2.17 28.94 -12.34
CA ASN A 163 -1.43 30.18 -12.58
C ASN A 163 -1.18 30.48 -14.06
N ASP A 164 -1.18 29.51 -14.99
CA ASP A 164 -0.94 29.85 -16.42
C ASP A 164 -2.18 30.46 -17.09
N ALA A 165 -3.37 29.92 -16.86
CA ALA A 165 -4.60 30.50 -17.42
C ALA A 165 -4.99 31.83 -16.76
N SER A 166 -4.73 31.97 -15.45
CA SER A 166 -5.00 33.21 -14.71
C SER A 166 -3.93 34.28 -14.95
N CYS A 167 -2.66 33.91 -15.15
CA CYS A 167 -1.63 34.88 -15.53
C CYS A 167 -1.84 35.40 -16.96
N ILE A 168 -2.25 34.56 -17.92
CA ILE A 168 -2.58 35.01 -19.28
C ILE A 168 -3.78 35.95 -19.24
N ARG A 169 -4.84 35.61 -18.49
CA ARG A 169 -6.01 36.48 -18.34
C ARG A 169 -5.66 37.83 -17.69
N ASN A 170 -4.82 37.81 -16.66
CA ASN A 170 -4.36 39.02 -15.98
C ASN A 170 -3.42 39.85 -16.85
N GLN A 171 -2.56 39.23 -17.67
CA GLN A 171 -1.65 39.91 -18.62
C GLN A 171 -2.40 40.54 -19.81
N ILE A 172 -3.51 39.93 -20.23
CA ILE A 172 -4.43 40.51 -21.23
C ILE A 172 -5.21 41.68 -20.61
N MET A 173 -5.69 41.54 -19.38
CA MET A 173 -6.39 42.63 -18.68
C MET A 173 -5.46 43.80 -18.29
N SER A 174 -4.18 43.53 -18.01
CA SER A 174 -3.17 44.56 -17.71
C SER A 174 -2.52 45.18 -18.94
N GLY A 175 -2.97 44.80 -20.15
CA GLY A 175 -2.51 45.39 -21.41
C GLY A 175 -1.02 45.18 -21.71
N THR A 176 -0.39 44.15 -21.13
CA THR A 176 1.07 43.94 -21.23
C THR A 176 1.47 42.94 -22.33
N TYR A 177 0.51 42.45 -23.12
CA TYR A 177 0.78 41.60 -24.28
C TYR A 177 1.19 42.44 -25.50
N GLY A 178 2.48 42.40 -25.87
CA GLY A 178 2.91 42.74 -27.23
C GLY A 178 3.84 43.95 -27.42
N LEU A 179 4.94 44.08 -26.64
CA LEU A 179 6.05 44.96 -27.03
C LEU A 179 7.31 44.14 -27.36
N PRO A 180 7.64 43.94 -28.65
CA PRO A 180 9.00 43.63 -29.03
C PRO A 180 9.81 44.94 -28.96
N SER A 181 10.68 45.08 -27.97
CA SER A 181 11.64 46.19 -27.91
C SER A 181 12.73 45.99 -28.98
N VAL A 182 12.37 46.25 -30.24
CA VAL A 182 13.32 46.42 -31.33
C VAL A 182 14.13 47.70 -31.03
N ARG A 183 15.39 47.53 -30.62
CA ARG A 183 16.37 48.62 -30.59
C ARG A 183 16.83 48.92 -32.02
N VAL A 184 16.35 50.01 -32.59
CA VAL A 184 17.00 50.70 -33.72
C VAL A 184 17.88 51.84 -33.17
N GLY A 185 19.08 52.04 -33.74
CA GLY A 185 20.05 53.11 -33.39
C GLY A 185 19.54 54.54 -33.70
N PRO A 186 20.35 55.64 -33.75
CA PRO A 186 21.69 55.71 -34.37
C PRO A 186 22.74 56.69 -33.74
N TRP A 187 23.92 56.74 -34.39
CA TRP A 187 25.09 57.65 -34.32
C TRP A 187 26.20 57.34 -33.31
#